data_AF-A0AAV4FGT9-F1
#
_entry.id   AF-A0AAV4FGT9-F1
#
_cell.length_a   1.000
_cell.length_b   1.000
_cell.length_c   1.000
_cell.angle_alpha   90.00
_cell.angle_beta   90.00
_cell.angle_gamma   90.00
#
_symmetry.space_group_name_H-M   'P 1'
#
loop_
_entity.id
_entity.type
_entity.pdbx_description
1 polymer ?
#
loop_
_entity_poly.entity_id
_entity_poly.type
_entity_poly.pdbx_seq_one_letter_code
_entity_poly.pdbx_strand_id
1 'polypeptide(L)'
;MPGNEGCHAPRVTAMSHVHHLWPEAKLILVLRNPVTRLFSTYLYNTHLPGFNTSAAQFDLWVKQSMDTWFRCLGGASFRHCMYERQVIYDSAISTFAAGIYSRYVLDLLKIFPRKQIYFVHLESYSSDIKSTLREIFSFLNLPALSEDDLAKVSRKDESKRNRGRNYAAVPEMWPSTRKLLEHFYAPYNAELSAILDSDPRWLWS
;
A
#
# COMPACT_ATOMS: atom_id res chain seq x y z
N MET A 1 -18.21 1.45 -12.88
CA MET A 1 -17.94 0.12 -13.46
C MET A 1 -19.26 -0.62 -13.49
N PRO A 2 -19.74 -1.06 -14.65
CA PRO A 2 -20.95 -1.89 -14.73
C PRO A 2 -20.81 -3.15 -13.86
N GLY A 3 -21.91 -3.65 -13.32
CA GLY A 3 -21.95 -4.87 -12.50
C GLY A 3 -21.94 -4.65 -10.99
N ASN A 4 -22.01 -3.39 -10.54
CA ASN A 4 -22.14 -2.96 -9.14
C ASN A 4 -23.40 -2.11 -8.89
N GLU A 5 -24.31 -2.01 -9.87
CA GLU A 5 -25.56 -1.26 -9.75
C GLU A 5 -26.38 -1.78 -8.55
N GLY A 6 -26.87 -0.86 -7.71
CA GLY A 6 -27.65 -1.20 -6.51
C GLY A 6 -26.88 -1.92 -5.40
N CYS A 7 -25.57 -2.13 -5.54
CA CYS A 7 -24.78 -2.84 -4.54
C CYS A 7 -24.20 -1.88 -3.49
N HIS A 8 -24.32 -2.25 -2.21
CA HIS A 8 -23.68 -1.51 -1.12
C HIS A 8 -22.16 -1.70 -1.08
N ALA A 9 -21.60 -2.75 -1.69
CA ALA A 9 -20.15 -2.93 -1.80
C ALA A 9 -19.85 -3.53 -3.17
N PRO A 10 -18.64 -3.32 -3.73
CA PRO A 10 -18.36 -3.80 -5.08
C PRO A 10 -18.35 -5.33 -5.12
N ARG A 11 -19.20 -5.87 -5.98
CA ARG A 11 -19.21 -7.28 -6.39
C ARG A 11 -18.13 -7.52 -7.45
N VAL A 12 -17.95 -6.56 -8.35
CA VAL A 12 -16.96 -6.56 -9.42
C VAL A 12 -15.96 -5.44 -9.14
N THR A 13 -14.67 -5.76 -9.11
CA THR A 13 -13.60 -4.77 -8.90
C THR A 13 -12.90 -4.47 -10.22
N ALA A 14 -12.03 -3.45 -10.25
CA ALA A 14 -11.15 -3.21 -11.40
C ALA A 14 -10.37 -4.48 -11.80
N MET A 15 -9.91 -5.24 -10.81
CA MET A 15 -9.13 -6.46 -11.00
C MET A 15 -9.98 -7.62 -11.54
N SER A 16 -11.29 -7.61 -11.29
CA SER A 16 -12.22 -8.54 -11.94
C SER A 16 -12.30 -8.29 -13.45
N HIS A 17 -12.26 -7.03 -13.88
CA HIS A 17 -12.20 -6.69 -15.31
C HIS A 17 -10.84 -7.03 -15.93
N VAL A 18 -9.74 -6.78 -15.22
CA VAL A 18 -8.40 -7.21 -15.68
C VAL A 18 -8.36 -8.72 -15.89
N HIS A 19 -8.86 -9.50 -14.93
CA HIS A 19 -8.93 -10.96 -15.06
C HIS A 19 -9.84 -11.41 -16.21
N HIS A 20 -10.98 -10.74 -16.41
CA HIS A 20 -11.86 -11.05 -17.54
C HIS A 20 -11.19 -10.84 -18.90
N LEU A 21 -10.40 -9.76 -19.04
CA LEU A 21 -9.68 -9.45 -20.28
C LEU A 21 -8.43 -10.30 -20.46
N TRP A 22 -7.72 -10.60 -19.36
CA TRP A 22 -6.50 -11.39 -19.36
C TRP A 22 -6.44 -12.29 -18.10
N PRO A 23 -7.02 -13.51 -18.18
CA PRO A 23 -7.05 -14.44 -17.04
C PRO A 23 -5.66 -14.86 -16.56
N GLU A 24 -4.71 -15.03 -17.49
CA GLU A 24 -3.31 -15.42 -17.21
C GLU A 24 -2.41 -14.26 -16.75
N ALA A 25 -2.96 -13.07 -16.47
CA ALA A 25 -2.14 -11.93 -16.07
C ALA A 25 -1.35 -12.24 -14.79
N LYS A 26 -0.09 -11.82 -14.76
CA LYS A 26 0.77 -11.88 -13.56
C LYS A 26 0.79 -10.52 -12.89
N LEU A 27 0.58 -10.50 -11.57
CA LEU A 27 0.53 -9.30 -10.75
C LEU A 27 1.77 -9.23 -9.87
N ILE A 28 2.39 -8.06 -9.79
CA ILE A 28 3.44 -7.76 -8.83
C ILE A 28 2.92 -6.67 -7.90
N LEU A 29 2.78 -6.99 -6.61
CA LEU A 29 2.33 -6.06 -5.58
C LEU A 29 3.51 -5.66 -4.71
N VAL A 30 3.89 -4.39 -4.75
CA VAL A 30 4.93 -3.83 -3.88
C VAL A 30 4.28 -3.23 -2.65
N LEU A 31 4.48 -3.86 -1.51
CA LEU A 31 3.96 -3.43 -0.21
C LEU A 31 5.11 -2.94 0.67
N ARG A 32 4.84 -1.97 1.53
CA ARG A 32 5.79 -1.42 2.50
C ARG A 32 5.09 -1.14 3.82
N ASN A 33 5.84 -0.88 4.89
CA ASN A 33 5.28 -0.54 6.18
C ASN A 33 4.15 0.51 6.04
N PRO A 34 2.89 0.20 6.42
CA PRO A 34 1.75 1.08 6.17
C PRO A 34 1.86 2.43 6.89
N VAL A 35 2.56 2.48 8.03
CA VAL A 35 2.83 3.71 8.81
C VAL A 35 3.72 4.66 8.03
N THR A 36 4.89 4.18 7.60
CA THR A 36 5.81 4.98 6.78
C THR A 36 5.21 5.25 5.40
N ARG A 37 4.33 4.37 4.90
CA ARG A 37 3.59 4.60 3.67
C ARG A 37 2.69 5.81 3.76
N LEU A 38 1.89 5.89 4.82
CA LEU A 38 0.96 6.97 5.04
C LEU A 38 1.69 8.31 5.21
N PHE A 39 2.76 8.32 6.01
CA PHE A 39 3.56 9.53 6.22
C PHE A 39 4.22 10.02 4.94
N SER A 40 4.73 9.11 4.12
CA SER A 40 5.27 9.45 2.81
C SER A 40 4.20 10.05 1.86
N THR A 41 2.94 9.61 1.93
CA THR A 41 1.84 10.28 1.21
C THR A 41 1.60 11.70 1.73
N TYR A 42 1.61 11.89 3.04
CA TYR A 42 1.53 13.22 3.64
C TYR A 42 2.66 14.13 3.14
N LEU A 43 3.90 13.64 3.12
CA LEU A 43 5.08 14.38 2.63
C LEU A 43 5.04 14.67 1.12
N TYR A 44 4.42 13.80 0.31
CA TYR A 44 4.29 14.03 -1.13
C TYR A 44 3.36 15.20 -1.46
N ASN A 45 2.28 15.38 -0.68
CA ASN A 45 1.27 16.42 -0.91
C ASN A 45 1.70 17.84 -0.48
N THR A 46 2.90 17.98 0.09
CA THR A 46 3.45 19.22 0.64
C THR A 46 3.82 20.27 -0.42
N HIS A 47 3.77 19.91 -1.71
CA HIS A 47 3.95 20.84 -2.81
C HIS A 47 2.71 21.70 -3.09
N LEU A 48 1.58 21.42 -2.43
CA LEU A 48 0.37 22.20 -2.56
C LEU A 48 0.51 23.56 -1.83
N PRO A 49 0.15 24.69 -2.46
CA PRO A 49 0.21 26.00 -1.82
C PRO A 49 -0.59 26.06 -0.51
N GLY A 50 -0.03 26.67 0.54
CA GLY A 50 -0.71 26.84 1.84
C GLY A 50 -0.65 25.61 2.77
N PHE A 51 0.07 24.55 2.39
CA PHE A 51 0.15 23.32 3.17
C PHE A 51 1.12 23.46 4.36
N ASN A 52 0.57 23.57 5.58
CA ASN A 52 1.38 23.59 6.81
C ASN A 52 1.98 22.20 7.06
N THR A 53 3.23 22.02 6.65
CA THR A 53 3.86 20.71 6.75
C THR A 53 4.56 20.53 8.10
N SER A 54 3.81 20.09 9.11
CA SER A 54 4.33 19.81 10.45
C SER A 54 3.93 18.43 10.97
N ALA A 55 4.63 17.94 11.99
CA ALA A 55 4.25 16.71 12.69
C ALA A 55 2.86 16.85 13.36
N ALA A 56 2.53 18.04 13.87
CA ALA A 56 1.22 18.33 14.46
C ALA A 56 0.08 18.24 13.43
N GLN A 57 0.30 18.76 12.22
CA GLN A 57 -0.68 18.67 11.15
C GLN A 57 -0.88 17.21 10.68
N PHE A 58 0.20 16.43 10.61
CA PHE A 58 0.11 15.00 10.31
C PHE A 58 -0.70 14.25 11.37
N ASP A 59 -0.44 14.50 12.66
CA ASP A 59 -1.20 13.91 13.76
C ASP A 59 -2.70 14.23 13.69
N LEU A 60 -3.04 15.50 13.44
CA LEU A 60 -4.43 15.93 13.25
C LEU A 60 -5.11 15.19 12.09
N TRP A 61 -4.42 15.07 10.96
CA TRP A 61 -4.97 14.39 9.76
C TRP A 61 -5.10 12.88 9.93
N VAL A 62 -4.18 12.25 10.64
CA VAL A 62 -4.30 10.83 11.02
C VAL A 62 -5.59 10.62 11.81
N LYS A 63 -5.83 11.44 12.85
CA LYS A 63 -7.04 11.34 13.69
C LYS A 63 -8.31 11.59 12.89
N GLN A 64 -8.35 12.62 12.04
CA GLN A 64 -9.50 12.88 11.16
C GLN A 64 -9.78 11.75 10.16
N SER A 65 -8.72 11.13 9.61
CA SER A 65 -8.84 9.99 8.71
C SER A 65 -9.36 8.75 9.46
N MET A 66 -8.89 8.51 10.68
CA MET A 66 -9.40 7.46 11.57
C MET A 66 -10.88 7.67 11.91
N ASP A 67 -11.27 8.89 12.28
CA ASP A 67 -12.67 9.21 12.59
C ASP A 67 -13.60 8.97 11.40
N THR A 68 -13.16 9.36 10.20
CA THR A 68 -13.89 9.10 8.95
C THR A 68 -14.04 7.60 8.69
N TRP A 69 -12.95 6.84 8.89
CA TRP A 69 -12.94 5.39 8.76
C TRP A 69 -13.91 4.71 9.74
N PHE A 70 -13.82 5.03 11.03
CA PHE A 70 -14.67 4.42 12.06
C PHE A 70 -16.14 4.85 11.96
N ARG A 71 -16.42 6.08 11.54
CA ARG A 71 -17.79 6.53 11.28
C ARG A 71 -18.45 5.68 10.20
N CYS A 72 -17.72 5.34 9.14
CA CYS A 72 -18.23 4.44 8.11
C CYS A 72 -18.49 3.03 8.68
N LEU A 73 -17.52 2.48 9.42
CA LEU A 73 -17.66 1.15 10.03
C LEU A 73 -18.82 1.06 11.03
N GLY A 74 -19.23 2.17 11.63
CA GLY A 74 -20.40 2.24 12.52
C GLY A 74 -21.75 2.07 11.81
N GLY A 75 -21.80 2.24 10.48
CA GLY A 75 -23.04 2.16 9.70
C GLY A 75 -23.00 1.20 8.51
N ALA A 76 -21.84 0.63 8.19
CA ALA A 76 -21.65 -0.18 7.00
C ALA A 76 -20.61 -1.28 7.18
N SER A 77 -20.61 -2.24 6.26
CA SER A 77 -19.62 -3.32 6.27
C SER A 77 -18.20 -2.79 6.00
N PHE A 78 -17.19 -3.51 6.48
CA PHE A 78 -15.79 -3.21 6.20
C PHE A 78 -15.52 -3.06 4.69
N ARG A 79 -16.07 -3.98 3.88
CA ARG A 79 -15.93 -3.97 2.43
C ARG A 79 -16.55 -2.72 1.80
N HIS A 80 -17.69 -2.24 2.29
CA HIS A 80 -18.27 -0.98 1.82
C HIS A 80 -17.29 0.16 2.07
N CYS A 81 -16.81 0.32 3.29
CA CYS A 81 -15.91 1.42 3.66
C CYS A 81 -14.58 1.42 2.89
N MET A 82 -14.04 0.25 2.55
CA MET A 82 -12.83 0.12 1.73
C MET A 82 -12.96 0.72 0.31
N TYR A 83 -14.17 0.73 -0.24
CA TYR A 83 -14.45 1.09 -1.63
C TYR A 83 -15.38 2.29 -1.77
N GLU A 84 -15.91 2.81 -0.66
CA GLU A 84 -16.76 4.00 -0.65
C GLU A 84 -15.92 5.22 -1.02
N ARG A 85 -16.28 5.86 -2.12
CA ARG A 85 -15.58 7.05 -2.63
C ARG A 85 -15.63 8.18 -1.62
N GLN A 86 -16.77 8.35 -0.95
CA GLN A 86 -16.93 9.43 0.02
C GLN A 86 -15.96 9.28 1.20
N VAL A 87 -15.72 8.05 1.69
CA VAL A 87 -14.72 7.79 2.74
C VAL A 87 -13.33 8.18 2.28
N ILE A 88 -12.97 7.89 1.02
CA ILE A 88 -11.67 8.25 0.45
C ILE A 88 -11.52 9.76 0.29
N TYR A 89 -12.58 10.46 -0.13
CA TYR A 89 -12.57 11.91 -0.36
C TYR A 89 -12.61 12.71 0.95
N ASP A 90 -13.37 12.27 1.94
CA ASP A 90 -13.49 12.94 3.24
C ASP A 90 -12.31 12.66 4.17
N SER A 91 -11.53 11.61 3.87
CA SER A 91 -10.31 11.30 4.62
C SER A 91 -9.26 12.39 4.39
N ALA A 92 -8.79 13.01 5.47
CA ALA A 92 -7.73 14.03 5.43
C ALA A 92 -6.44 13.48 4.76
N ILE A 93 -6.20 12.18 4.86
CA ILE A 93 -5.23 11.47 4.03
C ILE A 93 -5.98 10.40 3.23
N SER A 94 -6.26 10.67 1.95
CA SER A 94 -7.10 9.81 1.09
C SER A 94 -6.62 8.36 0.97
N THR A 95 -5.34 8.10 1.23
CA THR A 95 -4.77 6.75 1.20
C THR A 95 -4.74 6.06 2.57
N PHE A 96 -5.36 6.62 3.60
CA PHE A 96 -5.39 6.03 4.96
C PHE A 96 -5.80 4.56 4.95
N ALA A 97 -6.99 4.25 4.43
CA ALA A 97 -7.48 2.87 4.36
C ALA A 97 -6.64 1.96 3.42
N ALA A 98 -5.89 2.53 2.47
CA ALA A 98 -5.06 1.76 1.54
C ALA A 98 -3.89 1.03 2.23
N GLY A 99 -3.54 1.38 3.48
CA GLY A 99 -2.58 0.64 4.30
C GLY A 99 -3.12 -0.69 4.85
N ILE A 100 -4.42 -0.95 4.74
CA ILE A 100 -5.07 -2.18 5.23
C ILE A 100 -4.94 -3.28 4.15
N TYR A 101 -3.71 -3.71 3.89
CA TYR A 101 -3.41 -4.57 2.74
C TYR A 101 -4.13 -5.92 2.76
N SER A 102 -4.28 -6.56 3.93
CA SER A 102 -4.86 -7.91 4.07
C SER A 102 -6.17 -8.06 3.30
N ARG A 103 -7.03 -7.05 3.38
CA ARG A 103 -8.37 -7.07 2.79
C ARG A 103 -8.35 -6.87 1.28
N TYR A 104 -7.46 -6.04 0.76
CA TYR A 104 -7.25 -5.90 -0.69
C TYR A 104 -6.59 -7.16 -1.29
N VAL A 105 -5.65 -7.77 -0.56
CA VAL A 105 -4.98 -9.01 -0.97
C VAL A 105 -5.98 -10.17 -1.02
N LEU A 106 -6.87 -10.30 -0.03
CA LEU A 106 -7.93 -11.32 -0.07
C LEU A 106 -8.85 -11.16 -1.27
N ASP A 107 -9.16 -9.93 -1.69
CA ASP A 107 -9.95 -9.70 -2.89
C ASP A 107 -9.23 -10.09 -4.18
N LEU A 108 -7.92 -9.84 -4.24
CA LEU A 108 -7.11 -10.31 -5.36
C LEU A 108 -7.03 -11.82 -5.42
N LEU A 109 -6.85 -12.50 -4.29
CA LEU A 109 -6.74 -13.97 -4.23
C LEU A 109 -8.06 -14.70 -4.56
N LYS A 110 -9.21 -14.03 -4.46
CA LYS A 110 -10.50 -14.54 -4.96
C LYS A 110 -10.61 -14.52 -6.49
N ILE A 111 -9.82 -13.66 -7.14
CA ILE A 111 -9.89 -13.41 -8.58
C ILE A 111 -8.73 -14.12 -9.30
N PHE A 112 -7.52 -13.98 -8.76
CA PHE A 112 -6.29 -14.53 -9.33
C PHE A 112 -5.75 -15.66 -8.44
N PRO A 113 -5.39 -16.81 -9.02
CA PRO A 113 -4.61 -17.84 -8.34
C PRO A 113 -3.37 -17.27 -7.65
N ARG A 114 -3.03 -17.76 -6.46
CA ARG A 114 -1.85 -17.30 -5.68
C ARG A 114 -0.55 -17.29 -6.49
N LYS A 115 -0.37 -18.27 -7.39
CA LYS A 115 0.81 -18.39 -8.28
C LYS A 115 0.95 -17.26 -9.31
N GLN A 116 -0.12 -16.49 -9.55
CA GLN A 116 -0.14 -15.33 -10.44
C GLN A 116 0.14 -14.01 -9.71
N ILE A 117 0.40 -14.05 -8.41
CA ILE A 117 0.67 -12.86 -7.62
C ILE A 117 2.03 -12.99 -6.94
N TYR A 118 2.91 -12.06 -7.23
CA TYR A 118 4.18 -11.88 -6.55
C TYR A 118 4.11 -10.69 -5.59
N PHE A 119 4.45 -10.91 -4.33
CA PHE A 119 4.45 -9.88 -3.30
C PHE A 119 5.88 -9.44 -3.02
N VAL A 120 6.17 -8.17 -3.26
CA VAL A 120 7.47 -7.55 -2.99
C VAL A 120 7.37 -6.79 -1.68
N HIS A 121 8.17 -7.20 -0.69
CA HIS A 121 8.38 -6.44 0.53
C HIS A 121 9.40 -5.32 0.26
N LEU A 122 8.97 -4.06 0.27
CA LEU A 122 9.77 -2.93 -0.19
C LEU A 122 11.07 -2.76 0.59
N GLU A 123 11.05 -3.00 1.90
CA GLU A 123 12.23 -2.87 2.76
C GLU A 123 13.27 -3.96 2.40
N SER A 124 12.83 -5.19 2.11
CA SER A 124 13.71 -6.26 1.62
C SER A 124 14.23 -5.98 0.20
N TYR A 125 13.38 -5.48 -0.69
CA TYR A 125 13.79 -5.00 -2.00
C TYR A 125 14.85 -3.90 -1.89
N SER A 126 14.66 -2.97 -0.97
CA SER A 126 15.58 -1.85 -0.77
C SER A 126 16.93 -2.30 -0.21
N SER A 127 16.97 -3.36 0.62
CA SER A 127 18.23 -3.94 1.11
C SER A 127 18.95 -4.79 0.07
N ASP A 128 18.21 -5.54 -0.75
CA ASP A 128 18.77 -6.40 -1.80
C ASP A 128 17.92 -6.37 -3.08
N ILE A 129 18.20 -5.36 -3.90
CA ILE A 129 17.52 -5.15 -5.19
C ILE A 129 17.83 -6.29 -6.15
N LYS A 130 19.08 -6.80 -6.16
CA LYS A 130 19.51 -7.82 -7.13
C LYS A 130 18.78 -9.13 -6.91
N SER A 131 18.70 -9.61 -5.67
CA SER A 131 17.96 -10.85 -5.35
C SER A 131 16.50 -10.72 -5.75
N THR A 132 15.84 -9.63 -5.34
CA THR A 132 14.43 -9.41 -5.65
C THR A 132 14.17 -9.33 -7.16
N LEU A 133 15.08 -8.71 -7.94
CA LEU A 133 14.95 -8.67 -9.40
C LEU A 133 15.10 -10.06 -10.03
N ARG A 134 16.00 -10.91 -9.52
CA ARG A 134 16.09 -12.30 -10.01
C ARG A 134 14.78 -13.07 -9.77
N GLU A 135 14.19 -12.91 -8.59
CA GLU A 135 12.90 -13.52 -8.25
C GLU A 135 11.76 -13.00 -9.15
N ILE A 136 11.70 -11.68 -9.39
CA ILE A 136 10.72 -11.07 -10.30
C ILE A 136 10.87 -11.61 -11.74
N PHE A 137 12.10 -11.71 -12.25
CA PHE A 137 12.34 -12.22 -13.60
C PHE A 137 11.93 -13.70 -13.72
N SER A 138 12.28 -14.51 -12.72
CA SER A 138 11.81 -15.89 -12.63
C SER A 138 10.29 -15.98 -12.58
N PHE A 139 9.64 -15.20 -11.71
CA PHE A 139 8.18 -15.12 -11.61
C PHE A 139 7.53 -14.74 -12.94
N LEU A 140 8.12 -13.81 -13.70
CA LEU A 140 7.62 -13.38 -15.01
C LEU A 140 7.92 -14.39 -16.14
N ASN A 141 8.68 -15.45 -15.89
CA ASN A 141 9.24 -16.37 -16.89
C ASN A 141 10.11 -15.66 -17.92
N LEU A 142 10.89 -14.66 -17.49
CA LEU A 142 11.84 -13.94 -18.33
C LEU A 142 13.26 -14.55 -18.20
N PRO A 143 14.09 -14.47 -19.25
CA PRO A 143 15.50 -14.82 -19.16
C PRO A 143 16.19 -14.03 -18.05
N ALA A 144 17.05 -14.69 -17.27
CA ALA A 144 17.80 -14.01 -16.21
C ALA A 144 18.64 -12.85 -16.79
N LEU A 145 18.67 -11.73 -16.08
CA LEU A 145 19.55 -10.62 -16.40
C LEU A 145 21.02 -11.03 -16.24
N SER A 146 21.88 -10.51 -17.11
CA SER A 146 23.32 -10.60 -16.91
C SER A 146 23.74 -9.90 -15.60
N GLU A 147 24.88 -10.30 -15.02
CA GLU A 147 25.38 -9.63 -13.80
C GLU A 147 25.66 -8.14 -14.04
N ASP A 148 26.09 -7.77 -15.25
CA ASP A 148 26.29 -6.38 -15.64
C ASP A 148 24.98 -5.60 -15.68
N ASP A 149 23.93 -6.17 -16.25
CA ASP A 149 22.63 -5.51 -16.32
C ASP A 149 21.99 -5.41 -14.94
N LEU A 150 22.06 -6.48 -14.12
CA LEU A 150 21.68 -6.43 -12.71
C LEU A 150 22.41 -5.31 -11.98
N ALA A 151 23.74 -5.22 -12.15
CA ALA A 151 24.55 -4.18 -11.54
C ALA A 151 24.28 -2.77 -12.08
N LYS A 152 23.68 -2.60 -13.25
CA LYS A 152 23.23 -1.30 -13.77
C LYS A 152 21.87 -0.92 -13.18
N VAL A 153 20.89 -1.81 -13.26
CA VAL A 153 19.51 -1.53 -12.83
C VAL A 153 19.36 -1.50 -11.31
N SER A 154 20.25 -2.17 -10.56
CA SER A 154 20.25 -2.15 -9.10
C SER A 154 20.99 -0.96 -8.49
N ARG A 155 21.51 -0.02 -9.30
CA ARG A 155 22.24 1.15 -8.79
C ARG A 155 21.28 2.09 -8.08
N LYS A 156 21.60 2.41 -6.83
CA LYS A 156 20.93 3.45 -6.05
C LYS A 156 21.49 4.81 -6.45
N ASP A 157 20.87 5.42 -7.46
CA ASP A 157 21.15 6.82 -7.80
C ASP A 157 20.29 7.75 -6.93
N GLU A 158 20.88 8.26 -5.85
CA GLU A 158 20.21 9.18 -4.92
C GLU A 158 19.69 10.45 -5.61
N SER A 159 20.29 10.87 -6.73
CA SER A 159 19.85 12.04 -7.50
C SER A 159 18.56 11.80 -8.29
N LYS A 160 18.22 10.54 -8.55
CA LYS A 160 17.03 10.11 -9.33
C LYS A 160 15.94 9.49 -8.48
N ARG A 161 16.07 9.47 -7.14
CA ARG A 161 15.02 8.97 -6.27
C ARG A 161 13.80 9.89 -6.36
N ASN A 162 12.64 9.30 -6.65
CA ASN A 162 11.33 9.94 -6.47
C ASN A 162 11.05 10.13 -4.98
N ARG A 163 11.74 11.10 -4.36
CA ARG A 163 11.50 11.57 -3.00
C ARG A 163 10.70 12.88 -3.09
N GLY A 164 9.73 13.06 -2.19
CA GLY A 164 9.06 14.36 -2.07
C GLY A 164 10.10 15.45 -1.80
N ARG A 165 9.97 16.64 -2.40
CA ARG A 165 11.05 17.65 -2.31
C ARG A 165 11.28 18.16 -0.87
N ASN A 166 10.33 17.89 0.04
CA ASN A 166 10.32 18.41 1.40
C ASN A 166 10.71 17.38 2.48
N TYR A 167 11.18 16.18 2.13
CA TYR A 167 11.60 15.18 3.13
C TYR A 167 12.64 15.71 4.13
N ALA A 168 13.52 16.63 3.70
CA ALA A 168 14.53 17.24 4.57
C ALA A 168 14.00 18.43 5.39
N ALA A 169 12.87 19.03 5.00
CA ALA A 169 12.31 20.24 5.61
C ALA A 169 11.21 19.93 6.64
N VAL A 170 10.77 18.68 6.73
CA VAL A 170 9.64 18.28 7.58
C VAL A 170 10.17 17.46 8.75
N PRO A 171 9.84 17.83 9.99
CA PRO A 171 10.22 17.02 11.14
C PRO A 171 9.55 15.65 11.07
N GLU A 172 10.23 14.64 11.61
CA GLU A 172 9.66 13.30 11.81
C GLU A 172 8.29 13.37 12.49
N MET A 173 7.41 12.41 12.15
CA MET A 173 6.13 12.29 12.85
C MET A 173 6.35 12.12 14.36
N TRP A 174 5.39 12.57 15.17
CA TRP A 174 5.50 12.36 16.61
C TRP A 174 5.52 10.86 16.97
N PRO A 175 6.31 10.44 17.97
CA PRO A 175 6.33 9.05 18.44
C PRO A 175 4.94 8.53 18.85
N SER A 176 4.10 9.39 19.41
CA SER A 176 2.71 9.07 19.76
C SER A 176 1.86 8.76 18.52
N THR A 177 1.97 9.55 17.46
CA THR A 177 1.27 9.34 16.18
C THR A 177 1.74 8.04 15.52
N ARG A 178 3.06 7.76 15.55
CA ARG A 178 3.62 6.49 15.08
C ARG A 178 2.99 5.30 15.81
N LYS A 179 3.01 5.32 17.15
CA LYS A 179 2.47 4.24 17.98
C LYS A 179 0.96 4.04 17.76
N LEU A 180 0.21 5.13 17.56
CA LEU A 180 -1.21 5.08 17.21
C LEU A 180 -1.44 4.35 15.88
N LEU A 181 -0.68 4.68 14.84
CA LEU A 181 -0.78 4.04 13.53
C LEU A 181 -0.32 2.58 13.57
N GLU A 182 0.76 2.27 14.28
CA GLU A 182 1.23 0.90 14.49
C GLU A 182 0.15 0.05 15.15
N HIS A 183 -0.47 0.56 16.22
CA HIS A 183 -1.58 -0.11 16.88
C HIS A 183 -2.78 -0.31 15.95
N PHE A 184 -3.12 0.70 15.14
CA PHE A 184 -4.23 0.63 14.18
C PHE A 184 -3.97 -0.42 13.08
N TYR A 185 -2.76 -0.47 12.51
CA TYR A 185 -2.45 -1.40 11.41
C TYR A 185 -2.08 -2.81 11.86
N ALA A 186 -1.63 -3.00 13.11
CA ALA A 186 -1.20 -4.29 13.66
C ALA A 186 -2.14 -5.47 13.37
N PRO A 187 -3.47 -5.40 13.62
CA PRO A 187 -4.35 -6.53 13.33
C PRO A 187 -4.37 -6.88 11.83
N TYR A 188 -4.33 -5.89 10.94
CA TYR A 188 -4.33 -6.12 9.50
C TYR A 188 -2.98 -6.62 8.98
N ASN A 189 -1.88 -6.21 9.61
CA ASN A 189 -0.54 -6.73 9.32
C ASN A 189 -0.42 -8.21 9.74
N ALA A 190 -0.99 -8.57 10.90
CA ALA A 190 -1.05 -9.96 11.35
C ALA A 190 -1.91 -10.82 10.41
N GLU A 191 -3.07 -10.31 9.97
CA GLU A 191 -3.87 -10.97 8.92
C GLU A 191 -3.08 -11.14 7.63
N LEU A 192 -2.36 -10.11 7.18
CA LEU A 192 -1.55 -10.17 5.96
C LEU A 192 -0.44 -11.23 6.07
N SER A 193 0.27 -11.27 7.20
CA SER A 193 1.28 -12.29 7.46
C SER A 193 0.68 -13.69 7.38
N ALA A 194 -0.48 -13.93 8.01
CA ALA A 194 -1.17 -15.21 7.95
C ALA A 194 -1.59 -15.59 6.51
N ILE A 195 -2.05 -14.63 5.71
CA ILE A 195 -2.40 -14.85 4.29
C ILE A 195 -1.15 -15.17 3.45
N LEU A 196 -0.01 -14.57 3.79
CA LEU A 196 1.25 -14.68 3.07
C LEU A 196 2.21 -15.64 3.78
N ASP A 197 1.72 -16.86 4.01
CA ASP A 197 2.53 -17.99 4.45
C ASP A 197 3.18 -17.80 5.83
N SER A 198 2.55 -17.00 6.71
CA SER A 198 3.03 -16.63 8.04
C SER A 198 4.42 -15.98 8.04
N ASP A 199 4.76 -15.29 6.94
CA ASP A 199 6.01 -14.56 6.80
C ASP A 199 6.02 -13.35 7.75
N PRO A 200 6.97 -13.29 8.72
CA PRO A 200 6.99 -12.26 9.74
C PRO A 200 7.38 -10.88 9.20
N ARG A 201 7.93 -10.80 7.97
CA ARG A 201 8.27 -9.50 7.35
C ARG A 201 7.05 -8.61 7.18
N TRP A 202 5.86 -9.19 7.02
CA TRP A 202 4.60 -8.47 6.87
C TRP A 202 4.00 -7.94 8.18
N LEU A 203 4.64 -8.20 9.34
CA LEU A 203 4.18 -7.65 10.61
C LEU A 203 4.62 -6.19 10.77
N TRP A 204 5.78 -5.83 10.21
CA TRP A 204 6.45 -4.53 10.40
C TRP A 204 6.56 -4.12 11.87
N SER A 205 6.77 -5.11 12.75
CA SER A 205 6.91 -5.00 14.20
C SER A 205 8.37 -5.08 14.65
#